data_AF-A0A2E0ZJZ0-F1
#
_entry.id   AF-A0A2E0ZJZ0-F1
#
_cell.length_a   1.000
_cell.length_b   1.000
_cell.length_c   1.000
_cell.angle_alpha   90.00
_cell.angle_beta   90.00
_cell.angle_gamma   90.00
#
_symmetry.space_group_name_H-M   'P 1'
#
loop_
_entity.id
_entity.type
_entity.pdbx_description
1 polymer ?
#
loop_
_entity_poly.entity_id
_entity_poly.type
_entity_poly.pdbx_seq_one_letter_code
_entity_poly.pdbx_strand_id
1 'polypeptide(L)'
;MKAISQKSWILLFLVGLGIAYFAYDNLVVIPALDPTDPDRGWAWLTTDPEVIEYIKSWFRNFGIWVLAVAIFVIVISTTGFRKGERWAWFSLLYLPVHIGIHMVIWPWTIPILLVLMIMTLAGLLLPFRTFFPRR
;
A
#
# COMPACT_ATOMS: atom_id res chain seq x y z
N MET A 1 -3.42 22.19 -16.41
CA MET A 1 -4.10 20.87 -16.27
C MET A 1 -3.39 19.73 -16.98
N LYS A 2 -3.00 19.85 -18.27
CA LYS A 2 -2.36 18.75 -19.04
C LYS A 2 -1.08 18.20 -18.41
N ALA A 3 -0.21 19.08 -17.89
CA ALA A 3 1.03 18.69 -17.21
C ALA A 3 0.81 17.97 -15.86
N ILE A 4 -0.28 18.29 -15.13
CA ILE A 4 -0.65 17.64 -13.86
C ILE A 4 -1.17 16.23 -14.13
N SER A 5 -2.03 16.06 -15.15
CA SER A 5 -2.49 14.74 -15.61
C SER A 5 -1.33 13.84 -16.05
N GLN A 6 -0.33 14.39 -16.74
CA GLN A 6 0.82 13.62 -17.22
C GLN A 6 1.72 13.08 -16.09
N LYS A 7 1.66 13.67 -14.90
CA LYS A 7 2.48 13.30 -13.74
C LYS A 7 1.70 12.55 -12.65
N SER A 8 0.40 12.28 -12.84
CA SER A 8 -0.42 11.64 -11.81
C SER A 8 0.05 10.23 -11.42
N TRP A 9 0.73 9.53 -12.33
CA TRP A 9 1.35 8.23 -12.04
C TRP A 9 2.36 8.29 -10.88
N ILE A 10 2.97 9.46 -10.64
CA ILE A 10 3.90 9.66 -9.52
C ILE A 10 3.19 9.48 -8.18
N LEU A 11 1.93 9.91 -8.06
CA LEU A 11 1.16 9.72 -6.82
C LEU A 11 0.99 8.23 -6.51
N LEU A 12 0.62 7.44 -7.52
CA LEU A 12 0.44 5.99 -7.37
C LEU A 12 1.77 5.27 -7.13
N PHE A 13 2.84 5.73 -7.78
CA PHE A 13 4.19 5.23 -7.52
C PHE A 13 4.64 5.49 -6.07
N LEU A 14 4.41 6.71 -5.55
CA LEU A 14 4.72 7.06 -4.16
C LEU A 14 3.88 6.26 -3.17
N VAL A 15 2.59 6.02 -3.46
CA VAL A 15 1.75 5.09 -2.69
C VAL A 15 2.37 3.69 -2.68
N GLY A 16 2.79 3.19 -3.85
CA GLY A 16 3.49 1.91 -3.96
C GLY A 16 4.78 1.84 -3.13
N LEU A 17 5.59 2.90 -3.11
CA LEU A 17 6.78 2.99 -2.25
C LEU A 17 6.43 3.00 -0.76
N GLY A 18 5.36 3.70 -0.36
CA GLY A 18 4.88 3.67 1.02
C GLY A 18 4.44 2.27 1.45
N ILE A 19 3.73 1.56 0.57
CA ILE A 19 3.34 0.15 0.80
C ILE A 19 4.58 -0.75 0.85
N ALA A 20 5.59 -0.53 -0.01
CA ALA A 20 6.84 -1.29 0.02
C ALA A 20 7.62 -1.09 1.32
N TYR A 21 7.67 0.15 1.83
CA TYR A 21 8.26 0.45 3.12
C TYR A 21 7.53 -0.28 4.25
N PHE A 22 6.19 -0.21 4.27
CA PHE A 22 5.39 -0.95 5.25
C PHE A 22 5.59 -2.46 5.15
N ALA A 23 5.74 -3.01 3.94
CA ALA A 23 6.06 -4.41 3.73
C ALA A 23 7.43 -4.78 4.31
N TYR A 24 8.46 -3.97 4.06
CA TYR A 24 9.80 -4.18 4.60
C TYR A 24 9.79 -4.18 6.13
N ASP A 25 9.07 -3.22 6.73
CA ASP A 25 8.93 -3.11 8.18
C ASP A 25 8.32 -4.38 8.78
N ASN A 26 7.29 -4.96 8.16
CA ASN A 26 6.65 -6.19 8.65
C ASN A 26 7.37 -7.49 8.25
N LEU A 27 8.18 -7.46 7.18
CA LEU A 27 8.89 -8.65 6.67
C LEU A 27 10.26 -8.85 7.32
N VAL A 28 11.01 -7.76 7.48
CA VAL A 28 12.43 -7.80 7.87
C VAL A 28 12.62 -7.31 9.31
N VAL A 29 12.02 -6.18 9.67
CA VAL A 29 12.20 -5.55 11.00
C VAL A 29 11.33 -6.23 12.04
N ILE A 30 10.04 -6.42 11.73
CA ILE A 30 9.00 -6.93 12.64
C ILE A 30 8.95 -6.12 13.95
N PRO A 31 8.53 -4.84 13.92
CA PRO A 31 8.47 -3.97 15.11
C PRO A 31 7.64 -4.56 16.25
N ALA A 32 6.66 -5.39 15.91
CA ALA A 32 5.85 -6.13 16.88
C ALA A 32 6.67 -7.05 17.80
N LEU A 33 7.95 -7.30 17.54
CA LEU A 33 8.80 -8.09 18.43
C LEU A 33 10.02 -7.31 18.92
N ASP A 34 10.06 -6.00 18.72
CA ASP A 34 11.13 -5.15 19.25
C ASP A 34 10.95 -4.97 20.77
N PRO A 35 11.86 -5.50 21.61
CA PRO A 35 11.78 -5.33 23.06
C PRO A 35 12.14 -3.90 23.51
N THR A 36 12.70 -3.08 22.64
CA THR A 36 13.11 -1.69 22.94
C THR A 36 12.04 -0.65 22.60
N ASP A 37 10.97 -1.05 21.90
CA ASP A 37 9.83 -0.20 21.56
C ASP A 37 8.51 -0.84 22.07
N PRO A 38 8.20 -0.71 23.37
CA PRO A 38 7.01 -1.34 23.97
C PRO A 38 5.69 -0.77 23.43
N ASP A 39 5.71 0.42 22.82
CA ASP A 39 4.53 1.07 22.26
C ASP A 39 4.16 0.51 20.87
N ARG A 40 5.13 -0.04 20.14
CA ARG A 40 4.93 -0.74 18.86
C ARG A 40 5.00 -2.26 18.97
N GLY A 41 5.56 -2.76 20.07
CA GLY A 41 5.89 -4.15 20.30
C GLY A 41 4.80 -4.97 21.00
N TRP A 42 4.71 -6.23 20.60
CA TRP A 42 4.05 -7.35 21.26
C TRP A 42 5.05 -8.22 22.02
N ALA A 43 6.33 -7.84 22.03
CA ALA A 43 7.41 -8.58 22.69
C ALA A 43 7.18 -8.81 24.19
N TRP A 44 6.37 -7.96 24.83
CA TRP A 44 5.99 -8.10 26.24
C TRP A 44 4.80 -9.04 26.46
N LEU A 45 4.06 -9.43 25.41
CA LEU A 45 2.87 -10.29 25.54
C LEU A 45 3.21 -11.73 25.92
N THR A 46 4.43 -12.18 25.64
CA THR A 46 4.84 -13.56 25.86
C THR A 46 6.36 -13.69 25.88
N THR A 47 6.85 -14.66 26.65
CA THR A 47 8.25 -15.11 26.63
C THR A 47 8.38 -16.52 26.03
N ASP A 48 7.27 -17.14 25.61
CA ASP A 48 7.25 -18.47 25.01
C ASP A 48 7.89 -18.45 23.60
N PRO A 49 8.99 -19.21 23.38
CA PRO A 49 9.67 -19.25 22.09
C PRO A 49 8.78 -19.68 20.91
N GLU A 50 7.84 -20.61 21.12
CA GLU A 50 6.96 -21.09 20.05
C GLU A 50 5.96 -20.01 19.62
N VAL A 51 5.42 -19.27 20.59
CA VAL A 51 4.50 -18.16 20.31
C VAL A 51 5.24 -17.02 19.60
N ILE A 52 6.48 -16.72 20.01
CA ILE A 52 7.31 -15.71 19.33
C ILE A 52 7.57 -16.09 17.87
N GLU A 53 7.95 -17.33 17.59
CA GLU A 53 8.17 -17.79 16.22
C GLU A 53 6.88 -17.79 15.38
N TYR A 54 5.75 -18.14 15.98
CA TYR A 54 4.44 -18.01 15.33
C TYR A 54 4.13 -16.54 14.94
N ILE A 55 4.34 -15.59 15.86
CA ILE A 55 4.16 -14.16 15.58
C ILE A 55 5.08 -13.70 14.44
N LYS A 56 6.39 -14.07 14.48
CA LYS A 56 7.32 -13.76 13.38
C LYS A 56 6.83 -14.29 12.05
N SER A 57 6.39 -15.54 12.01
CA SER A 57 5.88 -16.19 10.79
C SER A 57 4.66 -15.46 10.25
N TRP A 58 3.72 -15.06 11.11
CA TRP A 58 2.54 -14.30 10.71
C TRP A 58 2.91 -12.95 10.08
N PHE A 59 3.77 -12.17 10.74
CA PHE A 59 4.22 -10.86 10.24
C PHE A 59 5.01 -10.97 8.94
N ARG A 60 5.89 -11.98 8.80
CA ARG A 60 6.62 -12.23 7.55
C ARG A 60 5.69 -12.57 6.40
N ASN A 61 4.73 -13.47 6.63
CA ASN A 61 3.75 -13.83 5.60
C ASN A 61 2.92 -12.61 5.20
N PHE A 62 2.47 -11.80 6.17
CA PHE A 62 1.78 -10.55 5.89
C PHE A 62 2.66 -9.58 5.09
N GLY A 63 3.91 -9.36 5.50
CA GLY A 63 4.88 -8.53 4.79
C GLY A 63 5.13 -8.98 3.35
N ILE A 64 5.20 -10.30 3.08
CA ILE A 64 5.32 -10.84 1.72
C ILE A 64 4.11 -10.46 0.86
N TRP A 65 2.90 -10.63 1.39
CA TRP A 65 1.67 -10.24 0.68
C TRP A 65 1.63 -8.74 0.38
N VAL A 66 1.96 -7.91 1.37
CA VAL A 66 2.02 -6.46 1.21
C VAL A 66 3.10 -6.06 0.19
N LEU A 67 4.25 -6.75 0.17
CA LEU A 67 5.32 -6.50 -0.79
C LEU A 67 4.86 -6.81 -2.22
N ALA A 68 4.14 -7.92 -2.43
CA ALA A 68 3.58 -8.26 -3.73
C ALA A 68 2.61 -7.17 -4.23
N VAL A 69 1.76 -6.64 -3.34
CA VAL A 69 0.89 -5.49 -3.66
C VAL A 69 1.71 -4.26 -4.01
N ALA A 70 2.76 -3.94 -3.25
CA ALA A 70 3.63 -2.80 -3.53
C ALA A 70 4.26 -2.90 -4.93
N ILE A 71 4.82 -4.06 -5.27
CA ILE A 71 5.43 -4.33 -6.58
C ILE A 71 4.38 -4.17 -7.68
N PHE A 72 3.18 -4.74 -7.51
CA PHE A 72 2.06 -4.58 -8.46
C PHE A 72 1.75 -3.10 -8.72
N VAL A 73 1.60 -2.30 -7.66
CA VAL A 73 1.30 -0.86 -7.77
C VAL A 73 2.42 -0.12 -8.47
N ILE A 74 3.68 -0.38 -8.08
CA ILE A 74 4.86 0.27 -8.67
C ILE A 74 4.98 -0.06 -10.16
N VAL A 75 4.87 -1.34 -10.52
CA VAL A 75 5.03 -1.78 -11.91
C VAL A 75 3.91 -1.21 -12.77
N ILE A 76 2.65 -1.33 -12.36
CA ILE A 76 1.53 -0.85 -13.18
C ILE A 76 1.53 0.67 -13.29
N SER A 77 1.83 1.39 -12.21
CA SER A 77 1.91 2.86 -12.24
C SER A 77 3.01 3.36 -13.18
N THR A 78 4.18 2.73 -13.19
CA THR A 78 5.34 3.14 -14.02
C THR A 78 5.28 2.65 -15.46
N THR A 79 4.47 1.62 -15.75
CA THR A 79 4.31 1.02 -17.09
C THR A 79 3.00 1.46 -17.75
N GLY A 80 1.95 0.62 -17.71
CA GLY A 80 0.71 0.83 -18.45
C GLY A 80 -0.02 2.11 -18.04
N PHE A 81 -0.02 2.45 -16.75
CA PHE A 81 -0.72 3.65 -16.28
C PHE A 81 -0.04 4.93 -16.79
N ARG A 82 1.29 5.01 -16.71
CA ARG A 82 2.08 6.13 -17.26
C ARG A 82 1.87 6.30 -18.76
N LYS A 83 1.60 5.20 -19.49
CA LYS A 83 1.30 5.20 -20.93
C LYS A 83 -0.16 5.53 -21.26
N GLY A 84 -1.04 5.66 -20.27
CA GLY A 84 -2.46 5.93 -20.49
C GLY A 84 -3.27 4.69 -20.93
N GLU A 85 -2.76 3.48 -20.66
CA GLU A 85 -3.42 2.23 -21.05
C GLU A 85 -4.62 1.93 -20.12
N ARG A 86 -5.79 1.67 -20.70
CA ARG A 86 -7.04 1.51 -19.93
C ARG A 86 -7.01 0.36 -18.93
N TRP A 87 -6.40 -0.77 -19.29
CA TRP A 87 -6.30 -1.93 -18.40
C TRP A 87 -5.58 -1.56 -17.09
N ALA A 88 -4.54 -0.73 -17.15
CA ALA A 88 -3.78 -0.31 -15.99
C ALA A 88 -4.60 0.55 -15.03
N TRP A 89 -5.49 1.39 -15.57
CA TRP A 89 -6.44 2.16 -14.76
C TRP A 89 -7.41 1.24 -14.03
N PHE A 90 -7.98 0.24 -14.71
CA PHE A 90 -8.86 -0.75 -14.08
C PHE A 90 -8.12 -1.62 -13.07
N SER A 91 -6.88 -2.02 -13.34
CA SER A 91 -6.05 -2.77 -12.40
C SER A 91 -5.78 -1.99 -11.11
N LEU A 92 -5.52 -0.68 -11.19
CA LEU A 92 -5.24 0.15 -10.02
C LEU A 92 -6.50 0.59 -9.25
N LEU A 93 -7.72 0.33 -9.76
CA LEU A 93 -8.95 0.41 -8.93
C LEU A 93 -8.94 -0.59 -7.77
N TYR A 94 -8.09 -1.61 -7.81
CA TYR A 94 -7.82 -2.46 -6.66
C TYR A 94 -7.45 -1.65 -5.41
N LEU A 95 -6.63 -0.60 -5.55
CA LEU A 95 -6.12 0.16 -4.41
C LEU A 95 -7.22 0.81 -3.56
N PRO A 96 -8.11 1.67 -4.09
CA PRO A 96 -9.14 2.29 -3.27
C PRO A 96 -10.08 1.26 -2.65
N VAL A 97 -10.38 0.16 -3.35
CA VAL A 97 -11.21 -0.93 -2.79
C VAL A 97 -10.49 -1.60 -1.61
N HIS A 98 -9.22 -1.97 -1.80
CA HIS A 98 -8.41 -2.64 -0.78
C HIS A 98 -8.21 -1.76 0.45
N ILE A 99 -7.85 -0.49 0.26
CA ILE A 99 -7.70 0.49 1.34
C ILE A 99 -9.03 0.69 2.08
N GLY A 100 -10.14 0.81 1.36
CA GLY A 100 -11.47 0.97 1.96
C GLY A 100 -11.87 -0.22 2.83
N ILE A 101 -11.59 -1.45 2.38
CA ILE A 101 -11.80 -2.66 3.18
C ILE A 101 -10.97 -2.62 4.47
N HIS A 102 -9.69 -2.26 4.38
CA HIS A 102 -8.81 -2.20 5.57
C HIS A 102 -9.21 -1.11 6.57
N MET A 103 -9.76 0.02 6.11
CA MET A 103 -10.32 1.03 7.02
C MET A 103 -11.51 0.49 7.83
N VAL A 104 -12.31 -0.41 7.26
CA VAL A 104 -13.45 -1.02 7.95
C VAL A 104 -12.98 -2.09 8.94
N ILE A 105 -12.04 -2.93 8.54
CA ILE A 105 -11.54 -4.04 9.37
C ILE A 105 -10.64 -3.52 10.50
N TRP A 106 -9.81 -2.51 10.23
CA TRP A 106 -8.82 -1.96 11.16
C TRP A 106 -9.00 -0.44 11.31
N PRO A 107 -10.05 0.03 12.01
CA PRO A 107 -10.40 1.45 12.06
C PRO A 107 -9.32 2.33 12.70
N TRP A 108 -8.44 1.78 13.54
CA TRP A 108 -7.30 2.52 14.08
C TRP A 108 -6.28 2.94 13.00
N THR A 109 -6.31 2.32 11.82
CA THR A 109 -5.45 2.68 10.68
C THR A 109 -6.04 3.80 9.82
N ILE A 110 -7.26 4.28 10.10
CA ILE A 110 -7.95 5.30 9.29
C ILE A 110 -7.08 6.55 9.05
N PRO A 111 -6.40 7.16 10.04
CA PRO A 111 -5.66 8.39 9.81
C PRO A 111 -4.59 8.25 8.71
N ILE A 112 -3.85 7.13 8.70
CA ILE A 112 -2.82 6.87 7.70
C ILE A 112 -3.41 6.39 6.37
N LEU A 113 -4.41 5.51 6.41
CA LEU A 113 -5.05 4.99 5.21
C LEU A 113 -5.85 6.06 4.46
N LEU A 114 -6.37 7.08 5.16
CA LEU A 114 -7.12 8.17 4.53
C LEU A 114 -6.21 9.01 3.63
N VAL A 115 -4.97 9.26 4.05
CA VAL A 115 -3.98 9.92 3.22
C VAL A 115 -3.68 9.08 1.97
N LEU A 116 -3.47 7.77 2.14
CA LEU A 116 -3.25 6.86 1.00
C LEU A 116 -4.46 6.78 0.06
N MET A 117 -5.68 6.78 0.60
CA MET A 117 -6.92 6.80 -0.17
C MET A 117 -7.01 8.07 -1.02
N ILE A 118 -6.79 9.24 -0.41
CA ILE A 118 -6.84 10.52 -1.12
C ILE A 118 -5.78 10.57 -2.22
N MET A 119 -4.54 10.15 -1.93
CA MET A 119 -3.46 10.09 -2.92
C MET A 119 -3.79 9.14 -4.08
N THR A 120 -4.37 7.98 -3.76
CA THR A 120 -4.76 6.97 -4.74
C THR A 120 -5.87 7.49 -5.65
N LEU A 121 -6.94 8.06 -5.07
CA LEU A 121 -8.06 8.63 -5.83
C LEU A 121 -7.59 9.81 -6.68
N ALA A 122 -6.73 10.69 -6.16
CA ALA A 122 -6.13 11.76 -6.94
C ALA A 122 -5.30 11.21 -8.10
N GLY A 123 -4.47 10.20 -7.86
CA GLY A 123 -3.67 9.52 -8.88
C GLY A 123 -4.51 8.93 -10.01
N LEU A 124 -5.65 8.31 -9.69
CA LEU A 124 -6.57 7.69 -10.64
C LEU A 124 -7.47 8.68 -11.38
N LEU A 125 -7.98 9.71 -10.70
CA LEU A 125 -9.02 10.60 -11.23
C LEU A 125 -8.45 11.80 -11.99
N LEU A 126 -7.29 12.35 -11.58
CA LEU A 126 -6.64 13.46 -12.29
C LEU A 126 -6.39 13.18 -13.79
N PRO A 127 -5.90 11.99 -14.19
CA PRO A 127 -5.66 11.67 -15.59
C PRO A 127 -6.85 10.99 -16.27
N PHE A 128 -8.05 11.00 -15.71
CA PHE A 128 -9.19 10.21 -16.22
C PHE A 128 -9.44 10.42 -17.73
N ARG A 129 -9.35 11.66 -18.21
CA ARG A 129 -9.52 12.01 -19.64
C ARG A 129 -8.42 11.45 -20.55
N THR A 130 -7.25 11.13 -20.02
CA THR A 130 -6.16 10.48 -20.77
C THR A 130 -6.53 9.04 -21.10
N PHE A 131 -7.17 8.33 -20.16
CA PHE A 131 -7.63 6.96 -20.35
C PHE A 131 -8.96 6.88 -21.14
N PHE A 132 -9.83 7.87 -20.92
CA PHE A 132 -11.16 7.95 -21.52
C PHE A 132 -11.38 9.31 -22.22
N PRO A 133 -10.81 9.52 -23.42
CA PRO A 133 -11.05 10.74 -24.19
C PRO A 133 -12.54 10.90 -24.49
N ARG A 134 -13.07 12.12 -24.38
CA ARG A 134 -14.41 12.44 -24.89
C ARG A 134 -14.35 12.38 -26.42
N ARG A 135 -15.34 11.73 -27.03
CA ARG A 135 -15.57 11.80 -28.48
C ARG A 135 -15.94 13.22 -28.89
#